data_AF-A0A7Y4VMZ0-F1
#
_entry.id   AF-A0A7Y4VMZ0-F1
#
_cell.length_a   1.000
_cell.length_b   1.000
_cell.length_c   1.000
_cell.angle_alpha   90.00
_cell.angle_beta   90.00
_cell.angle_gamma   90.00
#
_symmetry.space_group_name_H-M   'P 1'
#
loop_
_entity.id
_entity.type
_entity.pdbx_description
1 polymer ?
#
loop_
_entity_poly.entity_id
_entity_poly.type
_entity_poly.pdbx_seq_one_letter_code
_entity_poly.pdbx_strand_id
1 'polypeptide(L)'
;MLNFIMYSTLLIHGLIHFIGFGEAFQLLPTPQFTRHVSKSFGIFWLGIGMLFLLVFVLAMLQLSGWWYVLLATVAFSQALILIYWHDAKYGSIPNALLVVIYVMNIAG
;
A
#
# COMPACT_ATOMS: atom_id res chain seq x y z
N MET A 1 -17.50 9.04 -8.25
CA MET A 1 -17.35 8.68 -6.81
C MET A 1 -16.34 7.56 -6.61
N LEU A 2 -16.45 6.43 -7.32
CA LEU A 2 -15.53 5.29 -7.19
C LEU A 2 -14.05 5.63 -7.45
N ASN A 3 -13.75 6.36 -8.52
CA ASN A 3 -12.38 6.78 -8.84
C ASN A 3 -11.76 7.67 -7.76
N PHE A 4 -12.56 8.57 -7.15
CA PHE A 4 -12.10 9.39 -6.04
C PHE A 4 -11.71 8.53 -4.83
N ILE A 5 -12.57 7.56 -4.46
CA ILE A 5 -12.28 6.62 -3.38
C ILE A 5 -11.01 5.82 -3.68
N MET A 6 -10.85 5.31 -4.90
CA MET A 6 -9.67 4.56 -5.33
C MET A 6 -8.39 5.42 -5.20
N TYR A 7 -8.38 6.61 -5.79
CA TYR A 7 -7.23 7.50 -5.78
C TYR A 7 -6.85 7.95 -4.37
N SER A 8 -7.82 8.31 -3.54
CA SER A 8 -7.58 8.63 -2.13
C SER A 8 -7.03 7.42 -1.38
N THR A 9 -7.54 6.22 -1.64
CA THR A 9 -7.06 4.98 -1.00
C THR A 9 -5.62 4.68 -1.41
N LEU A 10 -5.29 4.75 -2.70
CA LEU A 10 -3.92 4.54 -3.19
C LEU A 10 -2.94 5.52 -2.54
N LEU A 11 -3.28 6.80 -2.52
CA LEU A 11 -2.43 7.84 -1.97
C LEU A 11 -2.24 7.67 -0.46
N ILE A 12 -3.34 7.59 0.31
CA ILE A 12 -3.28 7.53 1.77
C ILE A 12 -2.61 6.24 2.22
N HIS A 13 -3.00 5.09 1.63
CA HIS A 13 -2.42 3.81 2.01
C HIS A 13 -0.93 3.75 1.65
N GLY A 14 -0.55 4.21 0.47
CA GLY A 14 0.86 4.30 0.06
C GLY A 14 1.71 5.15 1.00
N LEU A 15 1.19 6.30 1.45
CA LEU A 15 1.88 7.16 2.42
C LEU A 15 2.00 6.51 3.80
N ILE A 16 0.98 5.76 4.25
CA ILE A 16 1.04 5.03 5.53
C ILE A 16 2.16 3.99 5.54
N HIS A 17 2.47 3.36 4.40
CA HIS A 17 3.60 2.42 4.32
C HIS A 17 4.95 3.08 4.68
N PHE A 18 5.11 4.39 4.49
CA PHE A 18 6.34 5.09 4.88
C PHE A 18 6.56 5.16 6.39
N ILE A 19 5.53 4.92 7.22
CA ILE A 19 5.70 4.79 8.68
C ILE A 19 6.59 3.59 9.01
N GLY A 20 6.44 2.47 8.31
CA GLY A 20 7.28 1.28 8.51
C GLY A 20 8.74 1.50 8.07
N PHE A 21 8.97 2.31 7.04
CA PHE A 21 10.31 2.77 6.69
C PHE A 21 10.90 3.71 7.76
N GLY A 22 10.10 4.67 8.24
CA GLY A 22 10.50 5.61 9.28
C GLY A 22 10.88 4.91 10.59
N GLU A 23 10.14 3.87 10.98
CA GLU A 23 10.48 3.02 12.13
C GLU A 23 11.84 2.33 11.90
N ALA A 24 12.01 1.64 10.77
CA ALA A 24 13.18 0.80 10.53
C ALA A 24 14.51 1.57 10.49
N PHE A 25 14.44 2.84 10.13
CA PHE A 25 15.58 3.76 10.07
C PHE A 25 15.60 4.76 11.22
N GLN A 26 14.70 4.63 12.21
CA GLN A 26 14.59 5.49 13.39
C GLN A 26 14.47 6.98 13.04
N LEU A 27 13.79 7.28 11.93
CA LEU A 27 13.59 8.64 11.43
C LEU A 27 12.47 9.37 12.19
N LEU A 28 11.58 8.61 12.84
CA LEU A 28 10.41 9.13 13.56
C LEU A 28 10.14 8.28 14.82
N PRO A 29 9.68 8.89 15.93
CA PRO A 29 9.11 8.14 17.04
C PRO A 29 7.88 7.37 16.54
N THR A 30 7.92 6.05 16.60
CA THR A 30 6.93 5.17 15.96
C THR A 30 6.31 4.21 16.97
N PRO A 31 5.46 4.70 17.90
CA PRO A 31 4.80 3.86 18.90
C PRO A 31 3.80 2.86 18.29
N GLN A 32 3.57 2.95 16.97
CA GLN A 32 2.66 2.09 16.21
C GLN A 32 3.17 0.64 16.08
N PHE A 33 4.49 0.43 16.07
CA PHE A 33 5.07 -0.90 15.96
C PHE A 33 5.44 -1.42 17.35
N THR A 34 4.90 -2.58 17.72
CA THR A 34 5.25 -3.26 18.97
C THR A 34 6.53 -4.08 18.84
N ARG A 35 6.89 -4.46 17.61
CA ARG A 35 8.16 -5.11 17.26
C ARG A 35 8.99 -4.23 16.34
N HIS A 36 10.31 -4.27 16.50
CA HIS A 36 11.23 -3.54 15.63
C HIS A 36 11.12 -4.03 14.16
N VAL A 37 11.05 -3.10 13.20
CA VAL A 37 11.13 -3.40 11.75
C VAL A 37 12.60 -3.38 11.34
N SER A 38 13.13 -4.49 10.82
CA SER A 38 14.54 -4.47 10.39
C SER A 38 14.75 -3.51 9.22
N LYS A 39 15.96 -2.96 9.05
CA LYS A 39 16.29 -2.06 7.92
C LYS A 39 15.92 -2.67 6.55
N SER A 40 16.15 -3.97 6.36
CA SER A 40 15.75 -4.69 5.14
C SER A 40 14.23 -4.66 4.93
N PHE A 41 13.44 -4.88 5.99
CA PHE A 41 11.98 -4.75 5.91
C PHE A 41 11.53 -3.31 5.74
N GLY A 42 12.24 -2.34 6.31
CA GLY A 42 12.02 -0.92 6.05
C GLY A 42 12.11 -0.55 4.57
N ILE A 43 13.07 -1.15 3.83
CA ILE A 43 13.18 -0.97 2.39
C ILE A 43 11.97 -1.57 1.66
N PHE A 44 11.43 -2.71 2.11
CA PHE A 44 10.19 -3.26 1.55
C PHE A 44 8.98 -2.33 1.81
N TRP A 45 8.86 -1.78 3.02
CA TRP A 45 7.84 -0.76 3.35
C TRP A 45 7.94 0.46 2.41
N LEU A 46 9.15 1.00 2.22
CA LEU A 46 9.39 2.10 1.28
C LEU A 46 9.00 1.73 -0.16
N GLY A 47 9.46 0.56 -0.62
CA GLY A 47 9.20 0.08 -1.98
C GLY A 47 7.72 -0.09 -2.26
N ILE A 48 6.96 -0.67 -1.33
CA ILE A 48 5.51 -0.86 -1.48
C ILE A 48 4.77 0.48 -1.45
N GLY A 49 5.16 1.41 -0.56
CA GLY A 49 4.61 2.77 -0.56
C GLY A 49 4.83 3.47 -1.90
N MET A 50 6.05 3.38 -2.45
CA MET A 50 6.38 3.92 -3.78
C MET A 50 5.60 3.24 -4.91
N LEU A 51 5.39 1.93 -4.84
CA LEU A 51 4.56 1.22 -5.81
C LEU A 51 3.11 1.70 -5.78
N PHE A 52 2.52 1.97 -4.61
CA PHE A 52 1.18 2.56 -4.53
C PHE A 52 1.11 3.95 -5.17
N LEU A 53 2.12 4.80 -4.95
CA LEU A 53 2.21 6.10 -5.60
C LEU A 53 2.38 5.97 -7.12
N LEU A 54 3.15 4.99 -7.57
CA LEU A 54 3.28 4.69 -9.00
C LEU A 54 1.93 4.28 -9.58
N VAL A 55 1.21 3.36 -8.94
CA VAL A 55 -0.13 2.94 -9.38
C VAL A 55 -1.09 4.12 -9.43
N PHE A 56 -1.05 5.02 -8.43
CA PHE A 56 -1.83 6.25 -8.42
C PHE A 56 -1.57 7.12 -9.65
N VAL A 57 -0.30 7.39 -9.99
CA VAL A 57 0.08 8.19 -11.17
C VAL A 57 -0.33 7.49 -12.46
N LEU A 58 -0.04 6.20 -12.61
CA LEU A 58 -0.38 5.42 -13.80
C LEU A 58 -1.90 5.41 -14.06
N ALA A 59 -2.69 5.23 -13.00
CA ALA A 59 -4.15 5.21 -13.08
C ALA A 59 -4.71 6.61 -13.41
N MET A 60 -4.16 7.69 -12.84
CA MET A 60 -4.56 9.06 -13.18
C MET A 60 -4.27 9.43 -14.63
N LEU A 61 -3.14 8.96 -15.17
CA LEU A 61 -2.76 9.16 -16.57
C LEU A 61 -3.45 8.17 -17.54
N GLN A 62 -4.27 7.26 -17.01
CA GLN A 62 -4.98 6.23 -17.78
C GLN A 62 -4.04 5.37 -18.66
N LEU A 63 -2.81 5.14 -18.19
CA LEU A 63 -1.84 4.34 -18.92
C LEU A 63 -2.23 2.86 -18.91
N SER A 64 -2.13 2.20 -20.06
CA SER A 64 -2.48 0.79 -20.16
C SER A 64 -1.65 -0.08 -19.19
N GLY A 65 -2.30 -1.08 -18.61
CA GLY A 65 -1.65 -2.03 -17.70
C GLY A 65 -1.42 -1.54 -16.26
N TRP A 66 -1.89 -0.34 -15.87
CA TRP A 66 -1.82 0.15 -14.49
C TRP A 66 -2.35 -0.85 -13.45
N TRP A 67 -3.34 -1.66 -13.83
CA TRP A 67 -3.97 -2.66 -12.97
C TRP A 67 -3.08 -3.88 -12.69
N TYR A 68 -2.18 -4.28 -13.59
CA TYR A 68 -1.18 -5.33 -13.30
C TYR A 68 -0.27 -4.87 -12.16
N VAL A 69 0.14 -3.61 -12.21
CA VAL A 69 0.97 -2.98 -11.17
C VAL A 69 0.16 -2.89 -9.86
N LEU A 70 -1.13 -2.53 -9.92
CA LEU A 70 -2.00 -2.53 -8.75
C LEU A 70 -2.05 -3.91 -8.07
N LEU A 71 -2.35 -4.98 -8.81
CA LEU A 71 -2.50 -6.31 -8.25
C LEU A 71 -1.19 -6.81 -7.62
N ALA A 72 -0.06 -6.60 -8.28
CA ALA A 72 1.25 -6.93 -7.72
C ALA A 72 1.54 -6.12 -6.44
N THR A 73 1.24 -4.83 -6.44
CA THR A 73 1.43 -3.94 -5.29
C THR A 73 0.59 -4.38 -4.09
N VAL A 74 -0.70 -4.68 -4.32
CA VAL A 74 -1.59 -5.19 -3.27
C VAL A 74 -1.13 -6.54 -2.74
N ALA A 75 -0.64 -7.43 -3.59
CA ALA A 75 -0.09 -8.72 -3.16
C ALA A 75 1.13 -8.55 -2.25
N PHE A 76 2.10 -7.71 -2.63
CA PHE A 76 3.26 -7.41 -1.79
C PHE A 76 2.88 -6.68 -0.50
N SER A 77 1.97 -5.71 -0.57
CA SER A 77 1.40 -5.03 0.60
C SER A 77 0.79 -6.02 1.57
N GLN A 78 -0.04 -6.94 1.06
CA GLN A 78 -0.71 -7.93 1.88
C GLN A 78 0.28 -8.92 2.50
N ALA A 79 1.31 -9.36 1.77
CA ALA A 79 2.37 -10.20 2.31
C ALA A 79 3.11 -9.49 3.47
N LEU A 80 3.44 -8.21 3.31
CA LEU A 80 4.11 -7.44 4.36
C LEU A 80 3.21 -7.22 5.59
N ILE A 81 1.92 -6.97 5.38
CA ILE A 81 0.93 -6.87 6.46
C ILE A 81 0.82 -8.19 7.24
N LEU A 82 0.84 -9.35 6.56
CA LEU A 82 0.81 -10.65 7.23
C LEU A 82 2.05 -10.88 8.10
N ILE A 83 3.24 -10.41 7.67
CA ILE A 83 4.47 -10.49 8.48
C ILE A 83 4.39 -9.62 9.74
N TYR A 84 3.76 -8.44 9.64
CA TYR A 84 3.57 -7.49 10.74
C TYR A 84 2.11 -7.45 11.24
N TRP A 85 1.42 -8.59 11.25
CA TRP A 85 -0.03 -8.67 11.43
C TRP A 85 -0.55 -7.93 12.67
N HIS A 86 0.11 -8.12 13.82
CA HIS A 86 -0.29 -7.49 15.07
C HIS A 86 -0.42 -5.96 14.96
N ASP A 87 0.55 -5.34 14.26
CA ASP A 87 0.68 -3.88 14.16
C ASP A 87 -0.03 -3.31 12.91
N ALA A 88 -0.15 -4.11 11.85
CA ALA A 88 -0.52 -3.64 10.50
C ALA A 88 -1.82 -4.22 9.90
N LYS A 89 -2.52 -5.14 10.58
CA LYS A 89 -3.72 -5.84 10.04
C LYS A 89 -4.79 -4.94 9.41
N TYR A 90 -4.98 -3.71 9.92
CA TYR A 90 -5.96 -2.79 9.37
C TYR A 90 -5.61 -2.30 7.95
N GLY A 91 -4.34 -2.44 7.53
CA GLY A 91 -3.91 -2.26 6.15
C GLY A 91 -4.55 -3.25 5.16
N SER A 92 -5.09 -4.38 5.63
CA SER A 92 -5.82 -5.31 4.75
C SER A 92 -7.15 -4.74 4.25
N ILE A 93 -7.75 -3.78 4.97
CA ILE A 93 -9.00 -3.11 4.56
C ILE A 93 -8.80 -2.32 3.25
N PRO A 94 -7.85 -1.37 3.13
CA PRO A 94 -7.62 -0.67 1.87
C PRO A 94 -7.16 -1.61 0.75
N ASN A 95 -6.36 -2.66 1.04
CA ASN A 95 -6.01 -3.68 0.03
C ASN A 95 -7.26 -4.36 -0.55
N ALA A 96 -8.18 -4.82 0.31
CA ALA A 96 -9.42 -5.45 -0.13
C ALA A 96 -10.31 -4.47 -0.91
N LEU A 97 -10.41 -3.22 -0.45
CA LEU A 97 -11.17 -2.17 -1.13
C LEU A 97 -10.64 -1.94 -2.56
N LEU A 98 -9.32 -1.83 -2.73
CA LEU A 98 -8.72 -1.63 -4.05
C LEU A 98 -8.99 -2.79 -5.01
N VAL A 99 -8.95 -4.03 -4.52
CA VAL A 99 -9.29 -5.22 -5.34
C VAL A 99 -10.76 -5.22 -5.73
N VAL A 100 -11.67 -4.91 -4.80
CA VAL A 100 -13.11 -4.82 -5.09
C VAL A 100 -13.38 -3.75 -6.15
N ILE A 101 -12.79 -2.56 -6.01
CA ILE A 101 -12.93 -1.48 -6.98
C ILE A 101 -12.43 -1.91 -8.36
N TYR A 102 -11.25 -2.56 -8.42
CA TYR A 102 -10.71 -3.10 -9.67
C TYR A 102 -11.67 -4.09 -10.32
N VAL A 103 -12.19 -5.07 -9.57
CA VAL A 103 -13.13 -6.08 -10.09
C VAL A 103 -14.41 -5.41 -10.61
N MET A 104 -14.95 -4.42 -9.90
CA MET A 104 -16.13 -3.67 -10.37
C MET A 104 -15.86 -2.88 -11.66
N ASN A 105 -14.63 -2.42 -11.87
CA ASN A 105 -14.26 -1.63 -13.05
C ASN A 105 -14.09 -2.49 -14.31
N ILE A 106 -13.67 -3.75 -14.18
CA ILE A 106 -13.52 -4.69 -15.31
C ILE A 106 -14.80 -5.47 -15.63
N ALA A 107 -15.74 -5.56 -14.69
CA ALA A 107 -16.99 -6.32 -14.84
C ALA A 107 -18.16 -5.50 -15.39
N GLY A 108 -18.00 -4.18 -15.51
CA GLY A 108 -18.96 -3.25 -16.12
C GLY A 108 -18.42 -2.65 -17.41
#